data_AF-A0A2E8SJR1-F1
#
_entry.id   AF-A0A2E8SJR1-F1
#
_cell.length_a   1.000
_cell.length_b   1.000
_cell.length_c   1.000
_cell.angle_alpha   90.00
_cell.angle_beta   90.00
_cell.angle_gamma   90.00
#
_symmetry.space_group_name_H-M   'P 1'
#
loop_
_entity.id
_entity.type
_entity.pdbx_description
1 polymer ?
#
loop_
_entity_poly.entity_id
_entity_poly.type
_entity_poly.pdbx_seq_one_letter_code
_entity_poly.pdbx_strand_id
1 'polypeptide(L)'
;KLFNHLKTEMKEDRAKHKILPPSKFGLIQITRQRVRPEMNIKTREENPSNGLNNEVEAPIVLIDKISEDIDRLVNKGESHINLNTHPFIAAYLEKGYPSVRLKWYFKYKKWIKIIPRDAYKYLEYHFLDENGKTI
;
A
#
# COMPACT_ATOMS: atom_id res chain seq x y z
N LYS A 1 -12.62 28.98 -31.14
CA LYS A 1 -11.73 30.02 -30.55
C LYS A 1 -10.57 29.40 -29.76
N LEU A 2 -10.83 28.48 -28.81
CA LEU A 2 -9.79 27.82 -27.99
C LEU A 2 -8.68 27.10 -28.80
N PHE A 3 -9.04 26.23 -29.76
CA PHE A 3 -8.06 25.51 -30.58
C PHE A 3 -7.11 26.44 -31.35
N ASN A 4 -7.64 27.53 -31.91
CA ASN A 4 -6.84 28.50 -32.66
C ASN A 4 -5.91 29.29 -31.74
N HIS A 5 -6.38 29.67 -30.55
CA HIS A 5 -5.55 30.35 -29.57
C HIS A 5 -4.40 29.46 -29.09
N LEU A 6 -4.69 28.20 -28.74
CA LEU A 6 -3.68 27.22 -28.32
C LEU A 6 -2.67 26.91 -29.44
N LYS A 7 -3.11 26.90 -30.70
CA LYS A 7 -2.21 26.76 -31.86
C LYS A 7 -1.30 27.97 -32.04
N THR A 8 -1.76 29.18 -31.71
CA THR A 8 -0.93 30.40 -31.80
C THR A 8 0.12 30.41 -30.70
N GLU A 9 -0.25 30.14 -29.45
CA GLU A 9 0.70 30.11 -28.32
C GLU A 9 1.80 29.06 -28.49
N MET A 10 1.45 27.89 -29.03
CA MET A 10 2.42 26.80 -29.19
C MET A 10 3.39 27.02 -30.35
N LYS A 11 3.16 27.96 -31.28
CA LYS A 11 4.09 28.23 -32.41
C LYS A 11 5.48 28.68 -31.95
N GLU A 12 5.56 29.36 -30.81
CA GLU A 12 6.81 29.82 -30.21
C GLU A 12 7.65 28.66 -29.62
N ASP A 13 7.07 27.47 -29.47
CA ASP A 13 7.76 26.32 -28.93
C ASP A 13 8.74 25.72 -29.95
N ARG A 14 10.02 25.67 -29.55
CA ARG A 14 11.12 25.11 -30.35
C ARG A 14 11.01 23.60 -30.57
N ALA A 15 10.27 22.89 -29.71
CA ALA A 15 10.06 21.46 -29.87
C ALA A 15 8.96 21.20 -30.92
N LYS A 16 9.19 20.21 -31.80
CA LYS A 16 8.17 19.79 -32.77
C LYS A 16 6.93 19.31 -32.02
N HIS A 17 5.79 19.91 -32.30
CA HIS A 17 4.53 19.57 -31.64
C HIS A 17 3.39 19.43 -32.65
N LYS A 18 2.34 18.69 -32.28
CA LYS A 18 1.12 18.52 -33.07
C LYS A 18 -0.08 18.66 -32.13
N ILE A 19 -1.03 19.50 -32.52
CA ILE A 19 -2.28 19.74 -31.78
C ILE A 19 -3.43 19.22 -32.64
N LEU A 20 -4.26 18.37 -32.08
CA LEU A 20 -5.47 17.87 -32.74
C LEU A 20 -6.69 18.72 -32.35
N PRO A 21 -7.69 18.85 -33.24
CA PRO A 21 -8.94 19.53 -32.89
C PRO A 21 -9.66 18.82 -31.72
N PRO A 22 -10.59 19.52 -31.03
CA PRO A 22 -11.32 18.94 -29.91
C PRO A 22 -12.06 17.65 -30.32
N SER A 23 -11.93 16.63 -29.49
CA SER A 23 -12.70 15.38 -29.61
C SER A 23 -14.20 15.64 -29.41
N LYS A 24 -15.04 14.66 -29.73
CA LYS A 24 -16.48 14.66 -29.38
C LYS A 24 -16.72 14.89 -27.88
N PHE A 25 -15.73 14.58 -27.04
CA PHE A 25 -15.73 14.82 -25.58
C PHE A 25 -15.14 16.16 -25.15
N GLY A 26 -14.84 17.07 -26.09
CA GLY A 26 -14.26 18.39 -25.79
C GLY A 26 -12.76 18.39 -25.43
N LEU A 27 -12.08 17.24 -25.50
CA LEU A 27 -10.66 17.12 -25.18
C LEU A 27 -9.78 17.54 -26.36
N ILE A 28 -8.75 18.36 -26.09
CA ILE A 28 -7.70 18.72 -27.05
C ILE A 28 -6.48 17.85 -26.75
N GLN A 29 -5.99 17.13 -27.76
CA GLN A 29 -4.79 16.31 -27.64
C GLN A 29 -3.59 17.06 -28.22
N ILE A 30 -2.46 16.98 -27.52
CA ILE A 30 -1.20 17.62 -27.89
C ILE A 30 -0.10 16.58 -27.80
N THR A 31 0.69 16.43 -28.85
CA THR A 31 1.95 15.68 -28.80
C THR A 31 3.10 16.66 -28.95
N ARG A 32 4.13 16.55 -28.10
CA ARG A 32 5.34 17.38 -28.14
C ARG A 32 6.56 16.47 -28.17
N GLN A 33 7.49 16.73 -29.09
CA GLN A 33 8.73 15.97 -29.22
C GLN A 33 9.61 16.20 -27.98
N ARG A 34 10.10 15.10 -27.41
CA ARG A 34 10.99 15.11 -26.26
C ARG A 34 12.43 15.35 -26.72
N VAL A 35 13.01 16.48 -26.34
CA VAL A 35 14.34 16.94 -26.79
C VAL A 35 15.48 16.67 -25.79
N ARG A 36 15.17 16.08 -24.63
CA ARG A 36 16.19 15.66 -23.65
C ARG A 36 15.88 14.25 -23.13
N PRO A 37 16.87 13.36 -23.05
CA PRO A 37 16.72 12.11 -22.30
C PRO A 37 16.52 12.44 -20.80
N GLU A 38 15.64 11.71 -20.13
CA GLU A 38 15.58 11.79 -18.66
C GLU A 38 16.73 10.94 -18.15
N MET A 39 17.56 11.52 -17.29
CA MET A 39 18.43 10.72 -16.43
C MET A 39 17.52 10.03 -15.41
N ASN A 40 17.06 8.82 -15.73
CA ASN A 40 16.40 7.95 -14.76
C ASN A 40 17.45 7.46 -13.77
N ILE A 41 17.81 8.31 -12.82
CA ILE A 41 18.52 7.87 -11.61
C ILE A 41 17.48 7.08 -10.81
N LYS A 42 17.49 5.75 -10.96
CA LYS A 42 16.73 4.84 -10.09
C LYS A 42 17.39 4.81 -8.71
N THR A 43 17.24 5.87 -7.93
CA THR A 43 17.51 5.89 -6.48
C THR A 43 16.21 5.71 -5.72
N ARG A 44 15.47 4.66 -6.05
CA ARG A 44 14.28 4.23 -5.31
C ARG A 44 14.31 2.72 -5.22
N GLU A 45 14.46 2.23 -4.00
CA GLU A 45 14.27 0.83 -3.65
C GLU A 45 12.90 0.36 -4.15
N GLU A 46 12.80 -0.92 -4.51
CA GLU A 46 11.55 -1.53 -4.97
C GLU A 46 10.48 -1.41 -3.87
N ASN A 47 9.26 -1.02 -4.26
CA ASN A 47 8.12 -0.95 -3.35
C ASN A 47 7.97 -2.31 -2.65
N PRO A 48 8.04 -2.38 -1.31
CA PRO A 48 7.92 -3.65 -0.61
C PRO A 48 6.56 -4.33 -0.86
N SER A 49 5.54 -3.57 -1.26
CA SER A 49 4.27 -4.12 -1.74
C SER A 49 4.43 -4.58 -3.20
N ASN A 50 4.62 -5.89 -3.42
CA ASN A 50 4.59 -6.53 -4.74
C ASN A 50 3.15 -6.52 -5.32
N GLY A 51 2.61 -5.33 -5.60
CA GLY A 51 1.31 -5.16 -6.25
C GLY A 51 1.42 -4.05 -7.27
N LEU A 52 0.86 -4.27 -8.46
CA LEU A 52 0.87 -3.35 -9.62
C LEU A 52 0.34 -1.92 -9.36
N ASN A 53 -0.07 -1.59 -8.12
CA ASN A 53 -0.67 -0.31 -7.77
C ASN A 53 0.29 0.50 -6.90
N ASN A 54 0.52 1.75 -7.29
CA ASN A 54 1.38 2.74 -6.60
C ASN A 54 0.84 3.18 -5.22
N GLU A 55 -0.06 2.43 -4.60
CA GLU A 55 -0.80 2.83 -3.41
C GLU A 55 -0.63 1.77 -2.33
N VAL A 56 -0.19 2.20 -1.15
CA VAL A 56 -0.05 1.36 0.04
C VAL A 56 -1.42 1.30 0.70
N GLU A 57 -1.93 0.09 0.97
CA GLU A 57 -3.18 -0.06 1.73
C GLU A 57 -3.08 0.67 3.07
N ALA A 58 -4.16 1.35 3.46
CA ALA A 58 -4.20 2.05 4.73
C ALA A 58 -4.00 1.05 5.89
N PRO A 59 -3.16 1.35 6.90
CA PRO A 59 -2.87 0.43 8.02
C PRO A 59 -4.12 -0.05 8.76
N ILE A 60 -5.19 0.74 8.77
CA ILE A 60 -6.46 0.38 9.39
C ILE A 60 -7.12 -0.84 8.73
N VAL A 61 -7.01 -0.96 7.40
CA VAL A 61 -7.54 -2.10 6.65
C VAL A 61 -6.78 -3.38 7.00
N LEU A 62 -5.48 -3.27 7.25
CA LEU A 62 -4.65 -4.41 7.66
C LEU A 62 -5.03 -4.92 9.06
N ILE A 63 -5.35 -4.01 9.99
CA ILE A 63 -5.76 -4.39 11.35
C ILE A 63 -7.10 -5.12 11.36
N ASP A 64 -8.03 -4.69 10.51
CA ASP A 64 -9.32 -5.35 10.35
C ASP A 64 -9.15 -6.76 9.77
N LYS A 65 -8.30 -6.92 8.74
CA LYS A 65 -7.93 -8.23 8.17
C LYS A 65 -7.30 -9.16 9.23
N ILE A 66 -6.33 -8.67 9.99
CA ILE A 66 -5.69 -9.43 11.08
C ILE A 66 -6.72 -9.85 12.12
N SER A 67 -7.67 -8.97 12.47
CA SER A 67 -8.72 -9.27 13.45
C SER A 67 -9.68 -10.35 12.95
N GLU A 68 -10.04 -10.33 11.65
CA GLU A 68 -10.86 -11.37 11.03
C GLU A 68 -10.14 -12.72 10.98
N ASP A 69 -8.85 -12.72 10.63
CA ASP A 69 -8.05 -13.94 10.61
C ASP A 69 -7.88 -14.54 12.02
N ILE A 70 -7.69 -13.70 13.04
CA ILE A 70 -7.70 -14.14 14.44
C ILE A 70 -9.05 -14.78 14.79
N ASP A 71 -10.17 -14.19 14.38
CA ASP A 71 -11.51 -14.74 14.61
C ASP A 71 -11.63 -16.16 14.04
N ARG A 72 -11.17 -16.34 12.79
CA ARG A 72 -11.14 -17.65 12.11
C ARG A 72 -10.26 -18.66 12.85
N LEU A 73 -9.06 -18.26 13.27
CA LEU A 73 -8.12 -19.12 14.01
C LEU A 73 -8.66 -19.53 15.38
N VAL A 74 -9.29 -18.60 16.09
CA VAL A 74 -9.91 -18.89 17.39
C VAL A 74 -11.08 -19.86 17.23
N ASN A 75 -11.93 -19.67 16.21
CA ASN A 75 -13.05 -20.55 15.89
C ASN A 75 -12.60 -21.95 15.44
N LYS A 76 -11.44 -22.05 14.78
CA LYS A 76 -10.81 -23.33 14.43
C LYS A 76 -10.30 -24.12 15.65
N GLY A 77 -10.16 -23.46 16.80
CA GLY A 77 -9.76 -24.08 18.06
C GLY A 77 -8.27 -23.94 18.39
N GLU A 78 -7.51 -23.14 17.63
CA GLU A 78 -6.07 -22.95 17.86
C GLU A 78 -5.84 -22.33 19.24
N SER A 79 -5.12 -23.02 20.12
CA SER A 79 -4.94 -22.63 21.52
C SER A 79 -3.91 -21.51 21.68
N HIS A 80 -2.89 -21.50 20.84
CA HIS A 80 -1.77 -20.57 20.91
C HIS A 80 -1.55 -19.92 19.54
N ILE A 81 -1.64 -18.59 19.50
CA ILE A 81 -1.54 -17.82 18.27
C ILE A 81 -0.39 -16.84 18.43
N ASN A 82 0.67 -17.04 17.64
CA ASN A 82 1.79 -16.10 17.53
C ASN A 82 1.65 -15.28 16.25
N LEU A 83 1.46 -13.97 16.38
CA LEU A 83 1.41 -13.03 15.26
C LEU A 83 2.80 -12.45 15.01
N ASN A 84 3.43 -12.84 13.91
CA ASN A 84 4.68 -12.25 13.45
C ASN A 84 4.36 -11.11 12.47
N THR A 85 4.87 -9.91 12.74
CA THR A 85 4.66 -8.74 11.88
C THR A 85 5.83 -7.77 11.96
N HIS A 86 5.89 -6.80 11.06
CA HIS A 86 6.89 -5.74 11.09
C HIS A 86 6.80 -4.94 12.41
N PRO A 87 7.93 -4.50 13.01
CA PRO A 87 7.95 -3.82 14.31
C PRO A 87 7.03 -2.61 14.41
N PHE A 88 6.82 -1.90 13.29
CA PHE A 88 5.91 -0.76 13.26
C PHE A 88 4.46 -1.15 13.57
N ILE A 89 3.97 -2.22 12.93
CA ILE A 89 2.63 -2.74 13.20
C ILE A 89 2.56 -3.37 14.57
N ALA A 90 3.58 -4.14 14.96
CA ALA A 90 3.63 -4.73 16.30
C ALA A 90 3.51 -3.65 17.37
N ALA A 91 4.27 -2.56 17.24
CA ALA A 91 4.18 -1.41 18.13
C ALA A 91 2.79 -0.76 18.08
N TYR A 92 2.15 -0.65 16.91
CA TYR A 92 0.79 -0.11 16.81
C TYR A 92 -0.25 -1.00 17.53
N LEU A 93 -0.14 -2.32 17.41
CA LEU A 93 -1.06 -3.26 18.06
C LEU A 93 -0.89 -3.28 19.58
N GLU A 94 0.34 -3.06 20.06
CA GLU A 94 0.67 -3.07 21.50
C GLU A 94 0.52 -1.70 22.17
N LYS A 95 0.81 -0.60 21.48
CA LYS A 95 0.75 0.75 22.05
C LYS A 95 -0.68 1.27 22.14
N GLY A 96 -0.89 2.14 23.14
CA GLY A 96 -2.18 2.77 23.44
C GLY A 96 -2.93 2.09 24.58
N TYR A 97 -3.86 2.81 25.19
CA TYR A 97 -4.74 2.30 26.25
C TYR A 97 -6.20 2.62 25.91
N PRO A 98 -7.09 1.62 25.77
CA PRO A 98 -6.80 0.18 25.68
C PRO A 98 -6.16 -0.19 24.33
N SER A 99 -5.10 -1.01 24.34
CA SER A 99 -4.43 -1.46 23.12
C SER A 99 -5.29 -2.43 22.30
N VAL A 100 -4.98 -2.58 21.00
CA VAL A 100 -5.69 -3.52 20.12
C VAL A 100 -5.54 -4.96 20.64
N ARG A 101 -4.33 -5.32 21.11
CA ARG A 101 -4.07 -6.60 21.76
C ARG A 101 -5.00 -6.85 22.96
N LEU A 102 -5.21 -5.84 23.80
CA LEU A 102 -6.13 -5.94 24.95
C LEU A 102 -7.58 -6.14 24.50
N LYS A 103 -8.02 -5.44 23.45
CA LYS A 103 -9.38 -5.64 22.89
C LYS A 103 -9.58 -7.08 22.41
N TRP A 104 -8.61 -7.67 21.74
CA TRP A 104 -8.66 -9.08 21.33
C TRP A 104 -8.68 -10.02 22.54
N TYR A 105 -7.88 -9.75 23.57
CA TYR A 105 -7.91 -10.53 24.80
C TYR A 105 -9.30 -10.52 25.46
N PHE A 106 -9.95 -9.36 25.56
CA PHE A 106 -11.31 -9.28 26.10
C PHE A 106 -12.35 -9.99 25.22
N LYS A 107 -12.20 -9.92 23.89
CA LYS A 107 -13.14 -10.56 22.95
C LYS A 107 -13.02 -12.09 22.95
N TYR A 108 -11.80 -12.62 22.89
CA TYR A 108 -11.55 -14.04 22.66
C TYR A 108 -11.11 -14.81 23.91
N LYS A 109 -10.78 -14.12 25.00
CA LYS A 109 -10.18 -14.68 26.22
C LYS A 109 -8.90 -15.50 25.97
N LYS A 110 -8.24 -15.27 24.83
CA LYS A 110 -6.97 -15.89 24.45
C LYS A 110 -5.89 -14.82 24.38
N TRP A 111 -4.69 -15.18 24.83
CA TRP A 111 -3.54 -14.29 24.80
C TRP A 111 -2.79 -14.46 23.48
N ILE A 112 -2.85 -13.43 22.63
CA ILE A 112 -2.16 -13.42 21.34
C ILE A 112 -0.77 -12.82 21.53
N LYS A 113 0.26 -13.59 21.17
CA LYS A 113 1.66 -13.16 21.29
C LYS A 113 2.07 -12.44 20.01
N ILE A 114 2.44 -11.17 20.12
CA ILE A 114 2.89 -10.36 18.99
C ILE A 114 4.42 -10.38 18.97
N ILE A 115 5.01 -10.79 17.86
CA ILE A 115 6.46 -10.92 17.70
C ILE A 115 6.91 -9.98 16.58
N PRO A 116 7.67 -8.91 16.90
CA PRO A 116 8.23 -8.03 15.88
C PRO A 116 9.32 -8.78 15.09
N ARG A 117 9.27 -8.69 13.77
CA ARG A 117 10.27 -9.25 12.85
C ARG A 117 10.74 -8.15 11.90
N ASP A 118 11.98 -7.68 12.07
CA ASP A 118 12.56 -6.63 11.22
C ASP A 118 12.71 -7.07 9.75
N ALA A 119 12.80 -8.38 9.51
CA ALA A 119 12.91 -8.95 8.17
C ALA A 119 11.60 -8.88 7.36
N TYR A 120 10.46 -8.55 7.99
CA TYR A 120 9.15 -8.56 7.32
C TYR A 120 8.88 -7.23 6.64
N LYS A 121 8.17 -7.27 5.51
CA LYS A 121 7.72 -6.04 4.86
C LYS A 121 6.62 -5.35 5.67
N TYR A 122 6.41 -4.06 5.39
CA TYR A 122 5.46 -3.24 6.15
C TYR A 122 4.04 -3.81 6.20
N LEU A 123 3.53 -4.46 5.14
CA LEU A 123 2.18 -5.05 5.12
C LEU A 123 2.19 -6.57 5.36
N GLU A 124 3.35 -7.15 5.66
CA GLU A 124 3.50 -8.58 5.80
C GLU A 124 3.25 -9.02 7.24
N TYR A 125 2.39 -10.01 7.41
CA TYR A 125 2.14 -10.67 8.68
C TYR A 125 1.91 -12.17 8.45
N HIS A 126 2.29 -12.96 9.44
CA HIS A 126 2.13 -14.41 9.42
C HIS A 126 1.72 -14.90 10.81
N PHE A 127 0.78 -15.83 10.87
CA PHE A 127 0.43 -16.52 12.10
C PHE A 127 1.27 -17.80 12.23
N LEU A 128 1.89 -17.99 13.38
CA LEU A 128 2.63 -19.19 13.73
C LEU A 128 1.97 -19.91 14.91
N ASP A 129 1.98 -21.23 14.85
CA ASP A 129 1.61 -22.11 15.97
C ASP A 129 2.76 -22.23 16.99
N GLU A 130 2.55 -22.95 18.10
CA GLU A 130 3.59 -23.22 19.12
C GLU A 130 4.85 -23.87 18.52
N ASN A 131 4.66 -24.69 17.48
CA ASN A 131 5.73 -25.38 16.79
C ASN A 131 6.48 -24.51 15.76
N GLY A 132 6.15 -23.22 15.67
CA GLY A 132 6.77 -22.29 14.71
C GLY A 132 6.36 -22.54 13.26
N LYS A 133 5.31 -23.34 13.03
CA LYS A 133 4.76 -23.61 11.70
C LYS A 133 3.73 -22.56 11.34
N THR A 134 3.76 -22.06 10.11
CA THR A 134 2.77 -21.10 9.60
C THR A 134 1.40 -21.74 9.54
N ILE A 135 0.40 -21.08 10.13
CA ILE A 135 -1.01 -21.49 10.15
C ILE A 135 -1.74 -20.94 8.94
#